data_AF-I7JDR7-F1
#
_entry.id   AF-I7JDR7-F1
#
_cell.length_a   1.000
_cell.length_b   1.000
_cell.length_c   1.000
_cell.angle_alpha   90.00
_cell.angle_beta   90.00
_cell.angle_gamma   90.00
#
_symmetry.space_group_name_H-M   'P 1'
#
loop_
_entity.id
_entity.type
_entity.pdbx_description
1 polymer ?
#
loop_
_entity_poly.entity_id
_entity_poly.type
_entity_poly.pdbx_seq_one_letter_code
_entity_poly.pdbx_strand_id
1 'polypeptide(L)'
;MSLRLHPIKYLNIVFYRNYHVLGNGWNPTRVQYTKYRITKPWSNDSKYDDILLAEPSKNDFYTMSKEMPIFLKFLNLITVVQKRPQVFRDFAQRCEDGLVVEKDVYITKQELIDNMWENGFSEKEMNAFKFAFPDDYKFHYPELAVLFDLSEEDCYKFCIKTRASKPEELVELNFKQPKNLISSYGLIFLGCWFGLCNAVLGNAWFFAKTLPFGAVFYMLAYYYQRTIKEYFWKDQKLLIDKALDDKLSSEEAIYTQIKKYNDDASCNHHVINFKESLEEQLKDFHISIISSMKELITKSVLDKLASITLQKEFIAVSLQNEMIDEVILDFKNKFASNKKLQDDIIKSAISEIEQDYSNEPVTTTIINTLKDIQNNKSPIIAKLESSINDKEKELIRSCTIRTEEVETIAKLKRACSAKYGDIDVTKLPADEFKKLQMLYDNIHSRLGMPFSKLYDILPSINIQTKLNAKVEYENILRNVKNSHLNTFLSSF
;
A
#
# COMPACT_ATOMS: atom_id res chain seq x y z
N MET A 1 -89.31 -33.92 23.86
CA MET A 1 -88.42 -34.49 22.82
C MET A 1 -87.40 -33.42 22.47
N SER A 2 -86.21 -33.52 23.07
CA SER A 2 -85.12 -32.53 22.98
C SER A 2 -84.37 -32.71 21.67
N LEU A 3 -84.60 -31.83 20.70
CA LEU A 3 -83.76 -31.73 19.50
C LEU A 3 -82.59 -30.81 19.83
N ARG A 4 -81.43 -31.43 20.07
CA ARG A 4 -80.14 -30.77 20.26
C ARG A 4 -79.83 -29.93 19.01
N LEU A 5 -79.76 -28.61 19.20
CA LEU A 5 -79.06 -27.71 18.29
C LEU A 5 -77.58 -28.05 18.33
N HIS A 6 -77.08 -28.73 17.30
CA HIS A 6 -75.64 -28.76 17.01
C HIS A 6 -75.23 -27.36 16.55
N PRO A 7 -74.31 -26.66 17.24
CA PRO A 7 -73.74 -25.44 16.71
C PRO A 7 -72.84 -25.81 15.53
N ILE A 8 -73.23 -25.36 14.34
CA ILE A 8 -72.43 -25.42 13.12
C ILE A 8 -71.13 -24.65 13.36
N LYS A 9 -70.04 -25.36 13.62
CA LYS A 9 -68.66 -24.84 13.67
C LYS A 9 -68.13 -24.60 12.24
N TYR A 10 -68.77 -23.72 11.48
CA TYR A 10 -68.26 -23.28 10.17
C TYR A 10 -68.48 -21.78 10.00
N LEU A 11 -67.77 -20.97 10.78
CA LEU A 11 -67.66 -19.53 10.57
C LEU A 11 -66.41 -19.07 11.32
N ASN A 12 -65.24 -19.27 10.72
CA ASN A 12 -64.00 -18.54 10.99
C ASN A 12 -62.88 -19.00 10.04
N ILE A 13 -63.11 -18.88 8.74
CA ILE A 13 -62.01 -18.71 7.79
C ILE A 13 -62.39 -17.56 6.87
N VAL A 14 -62.35 -16.33 7.42
CA VAL A 14 -62.14 -15.17 6.57
C VAL A 14 -60.68 -15.28 6.14
N PHE A 15 -60.43 -15.84 4.96
CA PHE A 15 -59.12 -15.77 4.32
C PHE A 15 -58.82 -14.29 4.06
N TYR A 16 -58.18 -13.62 5.01
CA TYR A 16 -57.56 -12.33 4.75
C TYR A 16 -56.40 -12.59 3.79
N ARG A 17 -56.59 -12.24 2.53
CA ARG A 17 -55.54 -12.26 1.52
C ARG A 17 -54.67 -11.04 1.72
N ASN A 18 -53.44 -11.25 2.19
CA ASN A 18 -52.46 -10.19 2.39
C ASN A 18 -51.52 -10.15 1.19
N TYR A 19 -51.75 -9.21 0.29
CA TYR A 19 -50.79 -8.85 -0.75
C TYR A 19 -49.77 -7.85 -0.19
N HIS A 20 -48.49 -8.10 -0.45
CA HIS A 20 -47.44 -7.15 -0.13
C HIS A 20 -47.27 -6.17 -1.30
N VAL A 21 -47.04 -4.90 -0.98
CA VAL A 21 -46.61 -3.91 -1.97
C VAL A 21 -45.15 -4.20 -2.29
N LEU A 22 -44.90 -4.77 -3.46
CA LEU A 22 -43.57 -5.09 -3.96
C LEU A 22 -43.03 -3.93 -4.79
N GLY A 23 -41.76 -3.58 -4.62
CA GLY A 23 -41.09 -2.54 -5.39
C GLY A 23 -39.94 -1.90 -4.61
N ASN A 24 -38.90 -1.49 -5.32
CA ASN A 24 -37.70 -0.87 -4.73
C ASN A 24 -37.79 0.66 -4.65
N GLY A 25 -38.88 1.26 -5.15
CA GLY A 25 -39.08 2.70 -5.21
C GLY A 25 -39.52 3.28 -3.86
N TRP A 26 -38.86 4.37 -3.44
CA TRP A 26 -39.23 5.11 -2.23
C TRP A 26 -40.38 6.09 -2.45
N ASN A 27 -40.57 6.54 -3.69
CA ASN A 27 -41.56 7.56 -4.01
C ASN A 27 -42.95 6.93 -4.16
N PRO A 28 -43.94 7.30 -3.32
CA PRO A 28 -45.30 6.80 -3.46
C PRO A 28 -45.93 7.36 -4.73
N THR A 29 -46.14 6.50 -5.72
CA THR A 29 -46.91 6.85 -6.92
C THR A 29 -48.39 6.87 -6.57
N ARG A 30 -49.06 7.98 -6.90
CA ARG A 30 -50.50 8.17 -6.71
C ARG A 30 -51.15 8.45 -8.05
N VAL A 31 -52.25 7.77 -8.33
CA VAL A 31 -52.96 7.89 -9.61
C VAL A 31 -54.29 8.65 -9.46
N GLN A 32 -54.67 9.37 -10.50
CA GLN A 32 -56.01 9.93 -10.65
C GLN A 32 -56.74 9.12 -11.72
N TYR A 33 -57.95 8.65 -11.39
CA TYR A 33 -58.77 7.92 -12.35
C TYR A 33 -59.34 8.87 -13.41
N THR A 34 -59.68 8.29 -14.56
CA THR A 34 -60.43 8.98 -15.60
C THR A 34 -61.80 8.32 -15.76
N LYS A 35 -62.68 8.95 -16.56
CA LYS A 35 -63.96 8.35 -16.96
C LYS A 35 -63.81 7.26 -18.04
N TYR A 36 -62.61 7.06 -18.58
CA TYR A 36 -62.34 6.13 -19.67
C TYR A 36 -61.82 4.80 -19.12
N ARG A 37 -62.21 3.69 -19.76
CA ARG A 37 -61.69 2.36 -19.46
C ARG A 37 -60.40 2.11 -20.24
N ILE A 38 -59.54 1.25 -19.70
CA ILE A 38 -58.36 0.77 -20.41
C ILE A 38 -58.82 -0.02 -21.64
N THR A 39 -58.30 0.33 -22.81
CA THR A 39 -58.54 -0.39 -24.06
C THR A 39 -57.23 -1.03 -24.53
N LYS A 40 -57.34 -2.24 -25.08
CA LYS A 40 -56.23 -3.03 -25.61
C LYS A 40 -56.65 -3.57 -26.99
N PRO A 41 -55.70 -4.03 -27.83
CA PRO A 41 -56.00 -4.63 -29.12
C PRO A 41 -57.00 -5.78 -28.99
N TRP A 42 -57.86 -5.93 -29.99
CA TRP A 42 -58.85 -7.01 -30.03
C TRP A 42 -58.18 -8.36 -30.23
N SER A 43 -58.63 -9.37 -29.48
CA SER A 43 -58.24 -10.77 -29.60
C SER A 43 -59.46 -11.65 -29.29
N ASN A 44 -59.61 -12.76 -30.02
CA ASN A 44 -60.70 -13.71 -29.78
C ASN A 44 -60.39 -14.65 -28.61
N ASP A 45 -59.10 -14.95 -28.41
CA ASP A 45 -58.65 -16.04 -27.53
C ASP A 45 -58.05 -15.52 -26.22
N SER A 46 -57.89 -14.20 -26.08
CA SER A 46 -57.26 -13.60 -24.91
C SER A 46 -58.06 -12.43 -24.31
N LYS A 47 -57.79 -12.17 -23.03
CA LYS A 47 -58.34 -11.05 -22.26
C LYS A 47 -57.25 -10.45 -21.40
N TYR A 48 -57.25 -9.12 -21.26
CA TYR A 48 -56.39 -8.42 -20.32
C TYR A 48 -57.04 -8.31 -18.95
N ASP A 49 -56.30 -8.64 -17.90
CA ASP A 49 -56.72 -8.49 -16.51
C ASP A 49 -55.55 -8.10 -15.60
N ASP A 50 -55.86 -7.69 -14.37
CA ASP A 50 -54.85 -7.40 -13.36
C ASP A 50 -54.32 -8.70 -12.73
N ILE A 51 -52.99 -8.83 -12.59
CA ILE A 51 -52.35 -10.06 -12.11
C ILE A 51 -52.72 -10.41 -10.66
N LEU A 52 -52.92 -9.41 -9.80
CA LEU A 52 -53.25 -9.60 -8.39
C LEU A 52 -54.74 -9.89 -8.19
N LEU A 53 -55.60 -9.36 -9.06
CA LEU A 53 -57.04 -9.64 -9.03
C LEU A 53 -57.39 -10.99 -9.67
N ALA A 54 -56.71 -11.35 -10.76
CA ALA A 54 -57.01 -12.56 -11.51
C ALA A 54 -56.39 -13.83 -10.90
N GLU A 55 -55.30 -13.69 -10.12
CA GLU A 55 -54.55 -14.82 -9.53
C GLU A 55 -54.25 -15.94 -10.55
N PRO A 56 -53.67 -15.62 -11.72
CA PRO A 56 -53.55 -16.58 -12.81
C PRO A 56 -52.57 -17.70 -12.47
N SER A 57 -52.96 -18.93 -12.80
CA SER A 57 -52.04 -20.08 -12.87
C SER A 57 -51.27 -20.06 -14.18
N LYS A 58 -50.21 -20.87 -14.29
CA LYS A 58 -49.40 -20.98 -15.54
C LYS A 58 -50.27 -21.20 -16.79
N ASN A 59 -51.23 -22.11 -16.71
CA ASN A 59 -52.13 -22.45 -17.83
C ASN A 59 -53.17 -21.36 -18.15
N ASP A 60 -53.33 -20.37 -17.28
CA ASP A 60 -54.26 -19.26 -17.50
C ASP A 60 -53.62 -18.15 -18.34
N PHE A 61 -52.29 -18.10 -18.40
CA PHE A 61 -51.57 -17.15 -19.24
C PHE A 61 -51.71 -17.48 -20.72
N TYR A 62 -51.84 -16.44 -21.53
CA TYR A 62 -51.83 -16.59 -22.98
C TYR A 62 -50.42 -16.92 -23.49
N THR A 63 -50.31 -17.96 -24.32
CA THR A 63 -49.04 -18.40 -24.90
C THR A 63 -48.81 -17.77 -26.26
N MET A 64 -47.57 -17.37 -26.55
CA MET A 64 -47.14 -16.87 -27.86
C MET A 64 -45.89 -17.62 -28.35
N SER A 65 -45.68 -17.65 -29.67
CA SER A 65 -44.39 -18.07 -30.25
C SER A 65 -43.50 -16.84 -30.42
N LYS A 66 -42.31 -16.87 -29.79
CA LYS A 66 -41.30 -15.82 -29.85
C LYS A 66 -40.16 -16.21 -30.80
N GLU A 67 -39.76 -15.28 -31.66
CA GLU A 67 -38.57 -15.46 -32.50
C GLU A 67 -37.27 -15.34 -31.68
N MET A 68 -36.38 -16.32 -31.86
CA MET A 68 -35.16 -16.47 -31.05
C MET A 68 -33.80 -16.23 -31.74
N PRO A 69 -33.67 -15.72 -32.99
CA PRO A 69 -32.37 -15.71 -33.67
C PRO A 69 -31.32 -14.81 -32.99
N ILE A 70 -31.73 -13.68 -32.42
CA ILE A 70 -30.84 -12.77 -31.68
C ILE A 70 -30.36 -13.43 -30.38
N PHE A 71 -31.29 -14.02 -29.64
CA PHE A 71 -30.98 -14.70 -28.39
C PHE A 71 -30.08 -15.92 -28.60
N LEU A 72 -30.35 -16.74 -29.62
CA LEU A 72 -29.54 -17.93 -29.93
C LEU A 72 -28.10 -17.56 -30.31
N LYS A 73 -27.88 -16.48 -31.07
CA LYS A 73 -26.52 -15.98 -31.37
C LYS A 73 -25.77 -15.63 -30.08
N PHE A 74 -26.44 -14.95 -29.16
CA PHE A 74 -25.86 -14.54 -27.88
C PHE A 74 -25.62 -15.75 -26.95
N LEU A 75 -26.57 -16.69 -26.90
CA LEU A 75 -26.45 -17.92 -26.14
C LEU A 75 -25.29 -18.79 -26.65
N ASN A 76 -25.09 -18.87 -27.97
CA ASN A 76 -23.96 -19.60 -28.55
C ASN A 76 -22.62 -18.98 -28.08
N LEU A 77 -22.50 -17.65 -28.08
CA LEU A 77 -21.31 -16.97 -27.57
C LEU A 77 -21.03 -17.35 -26.10
N ILE A 78 -22.05 -17.27 -25.24
CA ILE A 78 -21.90 -17.53 -23.81
C ILE A 78 -21.60 -19.01 -23.53
N THR A 79 -22.29 -19.92 -24.18
CA THR A 79 -22.10 -21.37 -23.99
C THR A 79 -20.74 -21.85 -24.49
N VAL A 80 -20.18 -21.22 -25.53
CA VAL A 80 -18.80 -21.45 -25.98
C VAL A 80 -17.80 -20.96 -24.91
N VAL A 81 -17.99 -19.76 -24.37
CA VAL A 81 -17.13 -19.21 -23.30
C VAL A 81 -17.20 -20.06 -22.03
N GLN A 82 -18.40 -20.51 -21.65
CA GLN A 82 -18.66 -21.33 -20.46
C GLN A 82 -18.42 -22.83 -20.67
N LYS A 83 -17.97 -23.25 -21.86
CA LYS A 83 -17.67 -24.66 -22.22
C LYS A 83 -18.86 -25.63 -22.04
N ARG A 84 -20.07 -25.18 -22.36
CA ARG A 84 -21.33 -25.98 -22.31
C ARG A 84 -22.12 -25.97 -23.62
N PRO A 85 -21.53 -26.39 -24.75
CA PRO A 85 -22.18 -26.31 -26.07
C PRO A 85 -23.39 -27.24 -26.24
N GLN A 86 -23.51 -28.31 -25.42
CA GLN A 86 -24.68 -29.21 -25.44
C GLN A 86 -25.96 -28.44 -25.11
N VAL A 87 -25.92 -27.58 -24.10
CA VAL A 87 -27.09 -26.77 -23.68
C VAL A 87 -27.60 -25.87 -24.81
N PHE A 88 -26.68 -25.29 -25.59
CA PHE A 88 -27.07 -24.52 -26.77
C PHE A 88 -27.77 -25.38 -27.82
N ARG A 89 -27.27 -26.59 -28.09
CA ARG A 89 -27.88 -27.49 -29.08
C ARG A 89 -29.27 -27.93 -28.65
N ASP A 90 -29.42 -28.34 -27.39
CA ASP A 90 -30.70 -28.82 -26.85
C ASP A 90 -31.75 -27.69 -26.86
N PHE A 91 -31.34 -26.47 -26.47
CA PHE A 91 -32.23 -25.32 -26.50
C PHE A 91 -32.55 -24.85 -27.93
N ALA A 92 -31.56 -24.88 -28.85
CA ALA A 92 -31.78 -24.52 -30.24
C ALA A 92 -32.76 -25.49 -30.94
N GLN A 93 -32.66 -26.80 -30.66
CA GLN A 93 -33.62 -27.80 -31.14
C GLN A 93 -35.04 -27.55 -30.60
N ARG A 94 -35.16 -27.17 -29.33
CA ARG A 94 -36.45 -26.80 -28.74
C ARG A 94 -37.08 -25.54 -29.36
N CYS A 95 -36.27 -24.65 -29.92
CA CYS A 95 -36.70 -23.34 -30.43
C CYS A 95 -36.72 -23.23 -31.95
N GLU A 96 -36.63 -24.35 -32.69
CA GLU A 96 -36.48 -24.35 -34.15
C GLU A 96 -37.63 -23.63 -34.87
N ASP A 97 -38.88 -23.85 -34.44
CA ASP A 97 -40.09 -23.20 -34.96
C ASP A 97 -40.52 -21.94 -34.15
N GLY A 98 -39.61 -21.43 -33.32
CA GLY A 98 -39.88 -20.38 -32.33
C GLY A 98 -40.17 -20.94 -30.94
N LEU A 99 -39.91 -20.12 -29.92
CA LEU A 99 -40.12 -20.51 -28.52
C LEU A 99 -41.55 -20.24 -28.12
N VAL A 100 -42.33 -21.30 -27.88
CA VAL A 100 -43.67 -21.19 -27.29
C VAL A 100 -43.54 -20.92 -25.79
N VAL A 101 -44.00 -19.74 -25.36
CA VAL A 101 -43.88 -19.27 -23.98
C VAL A 101 -45.06 -18.39 -23.57
N GLU A 102 -45.34 -18.30 -22.28
CA GLU A 102 -46.34 -17.40 -21.71
C GLU A 102 -45.96 -15.94 -21.93
N LYS A 103 -46.84 -15.18 -22.58
CA LYS A 103 -46.58 -13.85 -23.16
C LYS A 103 -46.16 -12.80 -22.13
N ASP A 104 -46.81 -12.75 -20.99
CA ASP A 104 -46.57 -11.72 -19.96
C ASP A 104 -45.75 -12.24 -18.77
N VAL A 105 -44.97 -13.30 -18.98
CA VAL A 105 -44.02 -13.83 -17.98
C VAL A 105 -42.59 -13.56 -18.44
N TYR A 106 -42.14 -12.33 -18.18
CA TYR A 106 -40.83 -11.84 -18.61
C TYR A 106 -40.23 -10.84 -17.62
N ILE A 107 -38.93 -10.58 -17.80
CA ILE A 107 -38.25 -9.39 -17.25
C ILE A 107 -37.78 -8.49 -18.39
N THR A 108 -37.70 -7.19 -18.12
CA THR A 108 -37.17 -6.24 -19.10
C THR A 108 -35.64 -6.26 -19.10
N LYS A 109 -35.02 -5.80 -20.18
CA LYS A 109 -33.56 -5.65 -20.26
C LYS A 109 -32.99 -4.78 -19.14
N GLN A 110 -33.67 -3.67 -18.80
CA GLN A 110 -33.23 -2.79 -17.71
C GLN A 110 -33.23 -3.52 -16.36
N GLU A 111 -34.32 -4.21 -16.02
CA GLU A 111 -34.41 -5.02 -14.79
C GLU A 111 -33.34 -6.12 -14.73
N LEU A 112 -33.02 -6.76 -15.86
CA LEU A 112 -31.96 -7.75 -15.92
C LEU A 112 -30.58 -7.11 -15.69
N ILE A 113 -30.29 -5.97 -16.32
CA ILE A 113 -29.01 -5.25 -16.16
C ILE A 113 -28.84 -4.76 -14.72
N ASP A 114 -29.90 -4.21 -14.11
CA ASP A 114 -29.86 -3.74 -12.73
C ASP A 114 -29.56 -4.92 -11.79
N ASN A 115 -30.23 -6.06 -12.00
CA ASN A 115 -29.98 -7.27 -11.23
C ASN A 115 -28.56 -7.84 -11.47
N MET A 116 -28.05 -7.79 -12.70
CA MET A 116 -26.67 -8.18 -13.00
C MET A 116 -25.64 -7.27 -12.28
N TRP A 117 -25.90 -5.97 -12.22
CA TRP A 117 -25.05 -5.03 -11.52
C TRP A 117 -25.01 -5.28 -10.01
N GLU A 118 -26.19 -5.46 -9.39
CA GLU A 118 -26.32 -5.77 -7.97
C GLU A 118 -25.61 -7.08 -7.58
N ASN A 119 -25.58 -8.07 -8.49
CA ASN A 119 -24.90 -9.34 -8.28
C ASN A 119 -23.41 -9.36 -8.70
N GLY A 120 -22.85 -8.21 -9.12
CA GLY A 120 -21.41 -8.08 -9.38
C GLY A 120 -20.94 -8.67 -10.72
N PHE A 121 -21.80 -8.74 -11.73
CA PHE A 121 -21.36 -9.04 -13.10
C PHE A 121 -20.40 -7.97 -13.62
N SER A 122 -19.47 -8.36 -14.49
CA SER A 122 -18.48 -7.43 -15.02
C SER A 122 -19.11 -6.42 -15.99
N GLU A 123 -18.54 -5.21 -16.07
CA GLU A 123 -18.99 -4.20 -17.03
C GLU A 123 -18.93 -4.69 -18.48
N LYS A 124 -17.98 -5.58 -18.81
CA LYS A 124 -17.87 -6.17 -20.15
C LYS A 124 -19.06 -7.06 -20.49
N GLU A 125 -19.49 -7.89 -19.54
CA GLU A 125 -20.69 -8.73 -19.71
C GLU A 125 -21.93 -7.85 -19.83
N MET A 126 -22.11 -6.89 -18.93
CA MET A 126 -23.24 -5.96 -18.98
C MET A 126 -23.29 -5.18 -20.32
N ASN A 127 -22.14 -4.74 -20.83
CA ASN A 127 -22.05 -4.07 -22.12
C ASN A 127 -22.40 -5.02 -23.28
N ALA A 128 -22.01 -6.30 -23.21
CA ALA A 128 -22.42 -7.29 -24.20
C ALA A 128 -23.95 -7.44 -24.26
N PHE A 129 -24.64 -7.47 -23.10
CA PHE A 129 -26.10 -7.46 -23.05
C PHE A 129 -26.70 -6.16 -23.61
N LYS A 130 -26.08 -5.01 -23.32
CA LYS A 130 -26.53 -3.70 -23.84
C LYS A 130 -26.48 -3.63 -25.36
N PHE A 131 -25.44 -4.18 -25.98
CA PHE A 131 -25.26 -4.15 -27.44
C PHE A 131 -26.00 -5.28 -28.17
N ALA A 132 -26.15 -6.45 -27.55
CA ALA A 132 -26.75 -7.61 -28.20
C ALA A 132 -28.28 -7.50 -28.34
N PHE A 133 -28.96 -6.84 -27.39
CA PHE A 133 -30.41 -6.79 -27.32
C PHE A 133 -30.95 -5.36 -27.42
N PRO A 134 -32.08 -5.14 -28.13
CA PRO A 134 -32.82 -3.87 -28.08
C PRO A 134 -33.29 -3.50 -26.67
N ASP A 135 -33.59 -2.22 -26.44
CA ASP A 135 -34.01 -1.73 -25.11
C ASP A 135 -35.40 -2.21 -24.69
N ASP A 136 -36.27 -2.49 -25.65
CA ASP A 136 -37.61 -3.05 -25.46
C ASP A 136 -37.62 -4.59 -25.42
N TYR A 137 -36.45 -5.23 -25.45
CA TYR A 137 -36.36 -6.68 -25.40
C TYR A 137 -36.84 -7.25 -24.05
N LYS A 138 -37.69 -8.26 -24.13
CA LYS A 138 -38.29 -8.96 -22.98
C LYS A 138 -37.71 -10.37 -22.87
N PHE A 139 -36.98 -10.64 -21.79
CA PHE A 139 -36.42 -11.96 -21.53
C PHE A 139 -37.43 -12.83 -20.78
N HIS A 140 -37.81 -13.96 -21.37
CA HIS A 140 -38.72 -14.90 -20.71
C HIS A 140 -37.97 -15.89 -19.84
N TYR A 141 -38.68 -16.53 -18.91
CA TYR A 141 -38.07 -17.46 -17.96
C TYR A 141 -37.26 -18.62 -18.59
N PRO A 142 -37.59 -19.22 -19.76
CA PRO A 142 -36.75 -20.26 -20.36
C PRO A 142 -35.42 -19.71 -20.88
N GLU A 143 -35.43 -18.47 -21.37
CA GLU A 143 -34.22 -17.77 -21.81
C GLU A 143 -33.27 -17.57 -20.62
N LEU A 144 -33.80 -17.07 -19.50
CA LEU A 144 -33.03 -16.84 -18.28
C LEU A 144 -32.49 -18.14 -17.70
N ALA A 145 -33.32 -19.19 -17.66
CA ALA A 145 -32.93 -20.50 -17.15
C ALA A 145 -31.71 -21.05 -17.91
N VAL A 146 -31.76 -21.01 -19.25
CA VAL A 146 -30.66 -21.50 -20.08
C VAL A 146 -29.46 -20.57 -20.07
N LEU A 147 -29.65 -19.26 -19.98
CA LEU A 147 -28.56 -18.29 -19.96
C LEU A 147 -27.72 -18.38 -18.67
N PHE A 148 -28.37 -18.55 -17.53
CA PHE A 148 -27.73 -18.56 -16.21
C PHE A 148 -27.60 -19.94 -15.56
N ASP A 149 -28.00 -21.01 -16.27
CA ASP A 149 -27.98 -22.39 -15.76
C ASP A 149 -28.82 -22.56 -14.49
N LEU A 150 -30.04 -22.03 -14.53
CA LEU A 150 -31.02 -22.03 -13.44
C LEU A 150 -32.25 -22.87 -13.79
N SER A 151 -33.07 -23.19 -12.79
CA SER A 151 -34.33 -23.91 -13.01
C SER A 151 -35.38 -22.98 -13.66
N GLU A 152 -36.16 -23.52 -14.60
CA GLU A 152 -37.25 -22.76 -15.23
C GLU A 152 -38.32 -22.34 -14.21
N GLU A 153 -38.55 -23.13 -13.16
CA GLU A 153 -39.52 -22.82 -12.11
C GLU A 153 -39.11 -21.59 -11.30
N ASP A 154 -37.84 -21.48 -10.94
CA ASP A 154 -37.33 -20.32 -10.20
C ASP A 154 -37.33 -19.06 -11.06
N CYS A 155 -36.92 -19.19 -12.33
CA CYS A 155 -37.01 -18.08 -13.28
C CYS A 155 -38.47 -17.65 -13.50
N TYR A 156 -39.42 -18.59 -13.57
CA TYR A 156 -40.85 -18.28 -13.70
C TYR A 156 -41.36 -17.51 -12.48
N LYS A 157 -41.07 -17.99 -11.26
CA LYS A 157 -41.44 -17.32 -10.01
C LYS A 157 -40.82 -15.92 -9.92
N PHE A 158 -39.56 -15.78 -10.35
CA PHE A 158 -38.87 -14.49 -10.39
C PHE A 158 -39.56 -13.52 -11.36
N CYS A 159 -39.85 -13.95 -12.60
CA CYS A 159 -40.57 -13.14 -13.57
C CYS A 159 -41.94 -12.69 -13.04
N ILE A 160 -42.72 -13.60 -12.44
CA ILE A 160 -44.03 -13.27 -11.86
C ILE A 160 -43.89 -12.26 -10.71
N LYS A 161 -42.91 -12.43 -9.82
CA LYS A 161 -42.65 -11.48 -8.72
C LYS A 161 -42.29 -10.09 -9.26
N THR A 162 -41.47 -10.03 -10.30
CA THR A 162 -41.08 -8.77 -10.96
C THR A 162 -42.28 -8.11 -11.64
N ARG A 163 -43.14 -8.87 -12.33
CA ARG A 163 -44.38 -8.33 -12.90
C ARG A 163 -45.35 -7.86 -11.81
N ALA A 164 -45.48 -8.61 -10.71
CA ALA A 164 -46.30 -8.21 -9.56
C ALA A 164 -45.77 -6.98 -8.81
N SER A 165 -44.49 -6.62 -8.99
CA SER A 165 -43.93 -5.34 -8.49
C SER A 165 -44.35 -4.13 -9.31
N LYS A 166 -44.89 -4.35 -10.52
CA LYS A 166 -45.45 -3.33 -11.42
C LYS A 166 -46.85 -3.75 -11.87
N PRO A 167 -47.81 -3.91 -10.93
CA PRO A 167 -49.14 -4.46 -11.24
C PRO A 167 -49.99 -3.54 -12.12
N GLU A 168 -49.56 -2.30 -12.37
CA GLU A 168 -50.26 -1.36 -13.25
C GLU A 168 -50.33 -1.83 -14.71
N GLU A 169 -49.41 -2.71 -15.12
CA GLU A 169 -49.43 -3.36 -16.43
C GLU A 169 -50.36 -4.57 -16.41
N LEU A 170 -51.47 -4.49 -17.17
CA LEU A 170 -52.37 -5.62 -17.35
C LEU A 170 -51.67 -6.78 -18.06
N VAL A 171 -51.97 -7.99 -17.61
CA VAL A 171 -51.47 -9.25 -18.18
C VAL A 171 -52.52 -9.89 -19.07
N GLU A 172 -52.06 -10.56 -20.13
CA GLU A 172 -52.87 -11.25 -21.11
C GLU A 172 -53.10 -12.71 -20.72
N LEU A 173 -54.36 -13.03 -20.49
CA LEU A 173 -54.84 -14.33 -20.04
C LEU A 173 -55.70 -14.98 -21.12
N ASN A 174 -55.79 -16.30 -21.09
CA ASN A 174 -56.68 -17.07 -21.96
C ASN A 174 -58.14 -16.69 -21.68
N PHE A 175 -58.88 -16.39 -22.74
CA PHE A 175 -60.28 -16.02 -22.63
C PHE A 175 -61.11 -17.24 -22.19
N LYS A 176 -61.79 -17.10 -21.05
CA LYS A 176 -62.74 -18.08 -20.53
C LYS A 176 -64.14 -17.49 -20.59
N GLN A 177 -65.08 -18.23 -21.16
CA GLN A 177 -66.48 -17.81 -21.15
C GLN A 177 -67.00 -17.66 -19.71
N PRO A 178 -67.86 -16.66 -19.45
CA PRO A 178 -68.41 -16.44 -18.13
C PRO A 178 -69.22 -17.66 -17.67
N LYS A 179 -68.98 -18.08 -16.42
CA LYS A 179 -69.66 -19.22 -15.80
C LYS A 179 -70.90 -18.76 -15.03
N ASN A 180 -71.84 -19.67 -14.81
CA ASN A 180 -73.01 -19.50 -13.94
C ASN A 180 -74.04 -18.44 -14.36
N LEU A 181 -74.08 -18.05 -15.65
CA LEU A 181 -75.00 -17.04 -16.19
C LEU A 181 -76.47 -17.24 -15.78
N ILE A 182 -76.99 -18.46 -15.88
CA ILE A 182 -78.41 -18.76 -15.59
C ILE A 182 -78.69 -18.59 -14.08
N SER A 183 -77.80 -19.09 -13.22
CA SER A 183 -77.94 -18.94 -11.78
C SER A 183 -77.83 -17.47 -11.37
N SER A 184 -76.86 -16.74 -11.94
CA SER A 184 -76.69 -15.31 -11.69
C SER A 184 -77.92 -14.52 -12.15
N TYR A 185 -78.50 -14.85 -13.31
CA TYR A 185 -79.74 -14.23 -13.79
C TYR A 185 -80.90 -14.48 -12.82
N GLY A 186 -81.12 -15.72 -12.37
CA GLY A 186 -82.17 -16.04 -11.41
C GLY A 186 -82.01 -15.30 -10.08
N LEU A 187 -80.78 -15.19 -9.58
CA LEU A 187 -80.46 -14.44 -8.35
C LEU A 187 -80.70 -12.93 -8.52
N ILE A 188 -80.28 -12.35 -9.65
CA ILE A 188 -80.52 -10.93 -9.94
C ILE A 188 -82.03 -10.66 -10.04
N PHE A 189 -82.76 -11.52 -10.75
CA PHE A 189 -84.22 -11.41 -10.86
C PHE A 189 -84.89 -11.45 -9.48
N LEU A 190 -84.55 -12.44 -8.64
CA LEU A 190 -85.10 -12.58 -7.30
C LEU A 190 -84.78 -11.37 -6.42
N GLY A 191 -83.53 -10.88 -6.48
CA GLY A 191 -83.06 -9.70 -5.75
C GLY A 191 -83.79 -8.42 -6.18
N CYS A 192 -83.94 -8.19 -7.48
CA CYS A 192 -84.69 -7.04 -8.00
C CYS A 192 -86.17 -7.14 -7.67
N TRP A 193 -86.78 -8.32 -7.79
CA TRP A 193 -88.18 -8.54 -7.47
C TRP A 193 -88.48 -8.18 -6.01
N PHE A 194 -87.76 -8.74 -5.05
CA PHE A 194 -87.99 -8.42 -3.64
C PHE A 194 -87.49 -7.03 -3.24
N GLY A 195 -86.39 -6.56 -3.85
CA GLY A 195 -85.76 -5.29 -3.50
C GLY A 195 -86.44 -4.05 -4.08
N LEU A 196 -87.14 -4.17 -5.21
CA LEU A 196 -87.79 -3.05 -5.89
C LEU A 196 -89.32 -3.05 -5.79
N CYS A 197 -89.95 -4.18 -5.43
CA CYS A 197 -91.39 -4.22 -5.12
C CYS A 197 -91.69 -3.62 -3.72
N ASN A 198 -91.22 -2.40 -3.47
CA ASN A 198 -91.47 -1.61 -2.27
C ASN A 198 -91.42 -0.11 -2.61
N ALA A 199 -91.81 0.74 -1.66
CA ALA A 199 -91.82 2.19 -1.83
C ALA A 199 -90.54 2.88 -1.30
N VAL A 200 -89.42 2.15 -1.12
CA VAL A 200 -88.21 2.70 -0.48
C VAL A 200 -87.65 3.90 -1.26
N LEU A 201 -87.58 3.81 -2.59
CA LEU A 201 -87.07 4.88 -3.46
C LEU A 201 -88.07 6.03 -3.68
N GLY A 202 -89.35 5.82 -3.34
CA GLY A 202 -90.42 6.82 -3.46
C GLY A 202 -90.81 7.50 -2.13
N ASN A 203 -90.18 7.10 -1.02
CA ASN A 203 -90.54 7.59 0.30
C ASN A 203 -89.98 9.01 0.55
N ALA A 204 -90.68 9.80 1.37
CA ALA A 204 -90.23 11.09 1.86
C ALA A 204 -88.85 11.01 2.53
N TRP A 205 -88.53 9.91 3.23
CA TRP A 205 -87.19 9.71 3.80
C TRP A 205 -86.09 9.71 2.73
N PHE A 206 -86.33 9.07 1.58
CA PHE A 206 -85.37 9.04 0.48
C PHE A 206 -85.12 10.44 -0.08
N PHE A 207 -86.18 11.21 -0.33
CA PHE A 207 -86.07 12.58 -0.86
C PHE A 207 -85.58 13.62 0.16
N ALA A 208 -85.84 13.43 1.46
CA ALA A 208 -85.46 14.38 2.50
C ALA A 208 -84.09 14.09 3.12
N LYS A 209 -83.64 12.82 3.12
CA LYS A 209 -82.40 12.39 3.78
C LYS A 209 -81.44 11.74 2.80
N THR A 210 -81.81 10.62 2.18
CA THR A 210 -80.86 9.85 1.37
C THR A 210 -80.31 10.64 0.18
N LEU A 211 -81.19 11.26 -0.61
CA LEU A 211 -80.82 11.99 -1.80
C LEU A 211 -80.09 13.30 -1.48
N PRO A 212 -80.55 14.16 -0.55
CA PRO A 212 -79.83 15.38 -0.20
C PRO A 212 -78.46 15.11 0.42
N PHE A 213 -78.34 14.16 1.37
CA PHE A 213 -77.05 13.85 1.97
C PHE A 213 -76.10 13.21 0.96
N GLY A 214 -76.57 12.25 0.16
CA GLY A 214 -75.76 11.62 -0.88
C GLY A 214 -75.28 12.62 -1.93
N ALA A 215 -76.17 13.51 -2.39
CA ALA A 215 -75.81 14.54 -3.37
C ALA A 215 -74.81 15.56 -2.80
N VAL A 216 -75.03 16.06 -1.58
CA VAL A 216 -74.11 17.00 -0.93
C VAL A 216 -72.74 16.36 -0.70
N PHE A 217 -72.69 15.12 -0.19
CA PHE A 217 -71.41 14.41 -0.03
C PHE A 217 -70.69 14.22 -1.35
N TYR A 218 -71.41 13.82 -2.40
CA TYR A 218 -70.81 13.65 -3.72
C TYR A 218 -70.30 14.98 -4.30
N MET A 219 -71.09 16.06 -4.21
CA MET A 219 -70.68 17.39 -4.71
C MET A 219 -69.47 17.93 -3.96
N LEU A 220 -69.43 17.82 -2.62
CA LEU A 220 -68.29 18.23 -1.81
C LEU A 220 -67.06 17.38 -2.10
N ALA A 221 -67.21 16.06 -2.16
CA ALA A 221 -66.12 15.14 -2.45
C ALA A 221 -65.56 15.36 -3.87
N TYR A 222 -66.41 15.65 -4.86
CA TYR A 222 -66.00 15.97 -6.22
C TYR A 222 -65.27 17.32 -6.30
N TYR A 223 -65.82 18.36 -5.67
CA TYR A 223 -65.24 19.70 -5.69
C TYR A 223 -63.90 19.79 -4.92
N TYR A 224 -63.81 19.16 -3.75
CA TYR A 224 -62.62 19.19 -2.89
C TYR A 224 -61.73 17.94 -2.98
N GLN A 225 -61.93 17.08 -4.00
CA GLN A 225 -61.26 15.78 -4.10
C GLN A 225 -59.73 15.87 -3.93
N ARG A 226 -59.12 16.84 -4.59
CA ARG A 226 -57.68 17.06 -4.59
C ARG A 226 -57.20 17.55 -3.22
N THR A 227 -57.85 18.56 -2.65
CA THR A 227 -57.50 19.14 -1.36
C THR A 227 -57.57 18.12 -0.24
N ILE A 228 -58.62 17.29 -0.21
CA ILE A 228 -58.79 16.23 0.79
C ILE A 228 -57.64 15.21 0.67
N LYS A 229 -57.32 14.76 -0.55
CA LYS A 229 -56.22 13.82 -0.80
C LYS A 229 -54.87 14.40 -0.38
N GLU A 230 -54.57 15.64 -0.76
CA GLU A 230 -53.32 16.32 -0.40
C GLU A 230 -53.17 16.47 1.11
N TYR A 231 -54.26 16.77 1.82
CA TYR A 231 -54.25 16.84 3.29
C TYR A 231 -53.89 15.49 3.93
N PHE A 232 -54.55 14.39 3.52
CA PHE A 232 -54.23 13.06 4.06
C PHE A 232 -52.85 12.55 3.68
N TRP A 233 -52.33 12.93 2.51
CA TRP A 233 -51.01 12.51 2.06
C TRP A 233 -49.87 13.35 2.61
N LYS A 234 -50.15 14.53 3.18
CA LYS A 234 -49.12 15.45 3.67
C LYS A 234 -48.21 14.79 4.71
N ASP A 235 -48.81 14.20 5.73
CA ASP A 235 -48.06 13.58 6.82
C ASP A 235 -47.33 12.33 6.35
N GLN A 236 -47.97 11.52 5.50
CA GLN A 236 -47.34 10.34 4.93
C GLN A 236 -46.11 10.69 4.07
N LYS A 237 -46.21 11.72 3.23
CA LYS A 237 -45.08 12.19 2.40
C LYS A 237 -43.93 12.67 3.29
N LEU A 238 -44.24 13.51 4.29
CA LEU A 238 -43.23 14.02 5.21
C LEU A 238 -42.50 12.89 5.96
N LEU A 239 -43.21 11.84 6.36
CA LEU A 239 -42.61 10.68 7.01
C LEU A 239 -41.71 9.87 6.06
N ILE A 240 -42.13 9.69 4.80
CA ILE A 240 -41.33 8.98 3.79
C ILE A 240 -40.08 9.78 3.44
N ASP A 241 -40.21 11.08 3.20
CA ASP A 241 -39.10 11.97 2.85
C ASP A 241 -38.08 12.00 4.00
N LYS A 242 -38.54 12.13 5.24
CA LYS A 242 -37.67 12.07 6.42
C LYS A 242 -36.95 10.72 6.53
N ALA A 243 -37.65 9.61 6.32
CA ALA A 243 -37.05 8.28 6.39
C ALA A 243 -36.01 8.06 5.27
N LEU A 244 -36.26 8.60 4.07
CA LEU A 244 -35.33 8.57 2.96
C LEU A 244 -34.07 9.39 3.27
N ASP A 245 -34.24 10.62 3.78
CA ASP A 245 -33.12 11.50 4.15
C ASP A 245 -32.27 10.88 5.28
N ASP A 246 -32.91 10.32 6.31
CA ASP A 246 -32.23 9.64 7.42
C ASP A 246 -31.43 8.43 6.91
N LYS A 247 -32.00 7.65 5.99
CA LYS A 247 -31.32 6.52 5.35
C LYS A 247 -30.11 6.97 4.53
N LEU A 248 -30.29 7.94 3.63
CA LEU A 248 -29.22 8.41 2.75
C LEU A 248 -28.06 9.04 3.54
N SER A 249 -28.38 9.87 4.53
CA SER A 249 -27.39 10.48 5.42
C SER A 249 -26.59 9.42 6.19
N SER A 250 -27.26 8.37 6.67
CA SER A 250 -26.62 7.26 7.37
C SER A 250 -25.74 6.41 6.45
N GLU A 251 -26.23 6.07 5.25
CA GLU A 251 -25.46 5.32 4.25
C GLU A 251 -24.21 6.08 3.82
N GLU A 252 -24.31 7.39 3.58
CA GLU A 252 -23.17 8.24 3.22
C GLU A 252 -22.16 8.38 4.35
N ALA A 253 -22.62 8.54 5.61
CA ALA A 253 -21.74 8.59 6.76
C ALA A 253 -20.96 7.28 6.94
N ILE A 254 -21.63 6.13 6.81
CA ILE A 254 -21.01 4.81 6.88
C ILE A 254 -20.01 4.62 5.73
N TYR A 255 -20.42 4.92 4.49
CA TYR A 255 -19.55 4.80 3.32
C TYR A 255 -18.29 5.65 3.45
N THR A 256 -18.44 6.91 3.90
CA THR A 256 -17.30 7.81 4.12
C THR A 256 -16.37 7.29 5.20
N GLN A 257 -16.92 6.70 6.26
CA GLN A 257 -16.12 6.14 7.35
C GLN A 257 -15.36 4.89 6.91
N ILE A 258 -16.00 3.98 6.16
CA ILE A 258 -15.35 2.80 5.57
C ILE A 258 -14.23 3.24 4.63
N LYS A 259 -14.46 4.27 3.80
CA LYS A 259 -13.45 4.80 2.89
C LYS A 259 -12.22 5.34 3.63
N LYS A 260 -12.39 5.99 4.79
CA LYS A 260 -11.27 6.45 5.63
C LYS A 260 -10.45 5.29 6.20
N TYR A 261 -11.11 4.21 6.61
CA TYR A 261 -10.43 3.04 7.19
C TYR A 261 -9.86 2.08 6.15
N ASN A 262 -10.19 2.24 4.86
CA ASN A 262 -9.63 1.41 3.80
C ASN A 262 -8.10 1.53 3.71
N ASP A 263 -7.55 2.69 4.07
CA ASP A 263 -6.10 2.95 4.04
C ASP A 263 -5.34 2.23 5.17
N ASP A 264 -6.03 1.82 6.25
CA ASP A 264 -5.41 1.13 7.38
C ASP A 264 -4.82 -0.24 6.96
N ALA A 265 -5.36 -0.86 5.90
CA ALA A 265 -4.81 -2.09 5.34
C ALA A 265 -3.37 -1.90 4.80
N SER A 266 -3.02 -0.69 4.37
CA SER A 266 -1.68 -0.37 3.84
C SER A 266 -0.61 -0.38 4.93
N CYS A 267 -0.97 -0.18 6.20
CA CYS A 267 -0.04 -0.21 7.33
C CYS A 267 0.71 -1.54 7.41
N ASN A 268 0.03 -2.66 7.18
CA ASN A 268 0.66 -3.98 7.18
C ASN A 268 1.72 -4.11 6.07
N HIS A 269 1.43 -3.60 4.87
CA HIS A 269 2.41 -3.56 3.78
C HIS A 269 3.63 -2.70 4.15
N HIS A 270 3.44 -1.56 4.82
CA HIS A 270 4.55 -0.72 5.26
C HIS A 270 5.44 -1.42 6.30
N VAL A 271 4.87 -2.18 7.24
CA VAL A 271 5.64 -2.91 8.25
C VAL A 271 6.47 -4.04 7.62
N ILE A 272 5.90 -4.75 6.64
CA ILE A 272 6.61 -5.79 5.89
C ILE A 272 7.77 -5.17 5.10
N ASN A 273 7.48 -4.11 4.32
CA ASN A 273 8.48 -3.43 3.53
C ASN A 273 9.59 -2.79 4.39
N PHE A 274 9.27 -2.34 5.61
CA PHE A 274 10.25 -1.78 6.52
C PHE A 274 11.32 -2.81 6.91
N LYS A 275 10.92 -4.06 7.18
CA LYS A 275 11.88 -5.13 7.51
C LYS A 275 12.83 -5.40 6.34
N GLU A 276 12.28 -5.56 5.14
CA GLU A 276 13.06 -5.84 3.92
C GLU A 276 14.01 -4.67 3.60
N SER A 277 13.50 -3.44 3.65
CA SER A 277 14.31 -2.23 3.41
C SER A 277 15.41 -2.06 4.45
N LEU A 278 15.17 -2.40 5.71
CA LEU A 278 16.16 -2.28 6.77
C LEU A 278 17.25 -3.34 6.66
N GLU A 279 16.92 -4.57 6.26
CA GLU A 279 17.92 -5.62 5.99
C GLU A 279 18.85 -5.25 4.82
N GLU A 280 18.33 -4.60 3.78
CA GLU A 280 19.14 -4.09 2.66
C GLU A 280 20.00 -2.89 3.08
N GLN A 281 19.41 -1.89 3.73
CA GLN A 281 20.15 -0.72 4.23
C GLN A 281 21.25 -1.10 5.23
N LEU A 282 21.04 -2.12 6.07
CA LEU A 282 22.09 -2.60 6.98
C LEU A 282 23.27 -3.22 6.24
N LYS A 283 23.03 -3.96 5.15
CA LYS A 283 24.12 -4.50 4.32
C LYS A 283 24.94 -3.37 3.68
N ASP A 284 24.25 -2.38 3.11
CA ASP A 284 24.90 -1.23 2.51
C ASP A 284 25.66 -0.39 3.54
N PHE A 285 25.07 -0.22 4.72
CA PHE A 285 25.71 0.46 5.85
C PHE A 285 26.99 -0.25 6.30
N HIS A 286 26.98 -1.58 6.41
CA HIS A 286 28.18 -2.35 6.75
C HIS A 286 29.28 -2.20 5.69
N ILE A 287 28.93 -2.25 4.41
CA ILE A 287 29.88 -2.04 3.30
C ILE A 287 30.47 -0.62 3.37
N SER A 288 29.62 0.38 3.63
CA SER A 288 30.02 1.78 3.75
C SER A 288 30.97 2.02 4.94
N ILE A 289 30.68 1.44 6.11
CA ILE A 289 31.58 1.50 7.28
C ILE A 289 32.94 0.89 6.94
N ILE A 290 32.98 -0.29 6.31
CA ILE A 290 34.24 -0.95 5.95
C ILE A 290 35.04 -0.07 4.98
N SER A 291 34.37 0.55 3.99
CA SER A 291 35.01 1.49 3.07
C SER A 291 35.56 2.71 3.79
N SER A 292 34.77 3.31 4.69
CA SER A 292 35.19 4.46 5.49
C SER A 292 36.38 4.13 6.39
N MET A 293 36.38 2.96 7.04
CA MET A 293 37.52 2.47 7.82
C MET A 293 38.78 2.30 6.97
N LYS A 294 38.64 1.75 5.75
CA LYS A 294 39.75 1.61 4.81
C LYS A 294 40.32 2.97 4.40
N GLU A 295 39.46 3.95 4.12
CA GLU A 295 39.86 5.31 3.79
C GLU A 295 40.57 5.99 4.96
N LEU A 296 40.07 5.84 6.18
CA LEU A 296 40.70 6.39 7.39
C LEU A 296 42.10 5.80 7.62
N ILE A 297 42.27 4.48 7.46
CA ILE A 297 43.59 3.83 7.54
C ILE A 297 44.50 4.37 6.45
N THR A 298 44.02 4.43 5.20
CA THR A 298 44.80 4.92 4.05
C THR A 298 45.26 6.36 4.28
N LYS A 299 44.36 7.24 4.72
CA LYS A 299 44.68 8.64 5.04
C LYS A 299 45.71 8.74 6.17
N SER A 300 45.51 8.01 7.26
CA SER A 300 46.44 8.03 8.41
C SER A 300 47.85 7.57 8.02
N VAL A 301 47.95 6.53 7.18
CA VAL A 301 49.25 6.05 6.67
C VAL A 301 49.87 7.06 5.72
N LEU A 302 49.10 7.66 4.80
CA LEU A 302 49.58 8.69 3.89
C LEU A 302 50.09 9.93 4.63
N ASP A 303 49.33 10.42 5.61
CA ASP A 303 49.71 11.56 6.46
C ASP A 303 51.03 11.25 7.20
N LYS A 304 51.20 10.02 7.68
CA LYS A 304 52.43 9.60 8.36
C LYS A 304 53.62 9.48 7.41
N LEU A 305 53.44 8.92 6.21
CA LEU A 305 54.48 8.84 5.18
C LEU A 305 54.91 10.24 4.72
N ALA A 306 53.96 11.17 4.56
CA ALA A 306 54.24 12.57 4.26
C ALA A 306 55.06 13.22 5.39
N SER A 307 54.67 13.01 6.65
CA SER A 307 55.41 13.52 7.81
C SER A 307 56.84 12.99 7.88
N ILE A 308 57.07 11.70 7.61
CA ILE A 308 58.41 11.10 7.58
C ILE A 308 59.24 11.71 6.44
N THR A 309 58.64 11.91 5.28
CA THR A 309 59.33 12.51 4.12
C THR A 309 59.76 13.94 4.42
N LEU A 310 58.87 14.77 4.98
CA LEU A 310 59.18 16.13 5.41
C LEU A 310 60.28 16.17 6.48
N GLN A 311 60.26 15.25 7.44
CA GLN A 311 61.33 15.17 8.45
C GLN A 311 62.67 14.76 7.85
N LYS A 312 62.69 13.85 6.88
CA LYS A 312 63.92 13.48 6.16
C LYS A 312 64.48 14.65 5.35
N GLU A 313 63.63 15.39 4.64
CA GLU A 313 64.03 16.58 3.91
C GLU A 313 64.58 17.65 4.85
N PHE A 314 63.93 17.88 6.00
CA PHE A 314 64.41 18.80 7.02
C PHE A 314 65.80 18.40 7.56
N ILE A 315 66.02 17.11 7.84
CA ILE A 315 67.32 16.60 8.26
C ILE A 315 68.36 16.84 7.18
N ALA A 316 68.04 16.56 5.91
CA ALA A 316 68.96 16.76 4.78
C ALA A 316 69.34 18.25 4.62
N VAL A 317 68.38 19.17 4.68
CA VAL A 317 68.63 20.62 4.58
C VAL A 317 69.42 21.11 5.79
N SER A 318 69.07 20.66 6.99
CA SER A 318 69.79 21.04 8.21
C SER A 318 71.24 20.55 8.19
N LEU A 319 71.48 19.35 7.66
CA LEU A 319 72.82 18.80 7.44
C LEU A 319 73.63 19.60 6.42
N GLN A 320 73.01 20.00 5.31
CA GLN A 320 73.66 20.85 4.32
C GLN A 320 74.08 22.19 4.94
N ASN A 321 73.21 22.81 5.74
CA ASN A 321 73.52 24.08 6.40
C ASN A 321 74.66 23.94 7.42
N GLU A 322 74.61 22.94 8.30
CA GLU A 322 75.69 22.69 9.26
C GLU A 322 77.02 22.35 8.58
N MET A 323 76.98 21.60 7.47
CA MET A 323 78.16 21.30 6.67
C MET A 323 78.76 22.58 6.07
N ILE A 324 77.93 23.47 5.52
CA ILE A 324 78.37 24.75 4.96
C ILE A 324 78.97 25.64 6.07
N ASP A 325 78.32 25.76 7.22
CA ASP A 325 78.79 26.57 8.34
C ASP A 325 80.14 26.10 8.87
N GLU A 326 80.34 24.78 9.03
CA GLU A 326 81.62 24.21 9.47
C GLU A 326 82.71 24.33 8.40
N VAL A 327 82.39 24.19 7.11
CA VAL A 327 83.34 24.44 6.02
C VAL A 327 83.75 25.91 5.98
N ILE A 328 82.82 26.84 6.20
CA ILE A 328 83.12 28.27 6.29
C ILE A 328 83.97 28.58 7.52
N LEU A 329 83.69 27.94 8.66
CA LEU A 329 84.46 28.12 9.89
C LEU A 329 85.90 27.59 9.74
N ASP A 330 86.06 26.40 9.17
CA ASP A 330 87.38 25.82 8.85
C ASP A 330 88.14 26.71 7.85
N PHE A 331 87.46 27.24 6.83
CA PHE A 331 88.04 28.20 5.89
C PHE A 331 88.48 29.48 6.61
N LYS A 332 87.64 30.09 7.45
CA LYS A 332 88.00 31.29 8.24
C LYS A 332 89.22 31.05 9.12
N ASN A 333 89.29 29.89 9.78
CA ASN A 333 90.41 29.51 10.64
C ASN A 333 91.70 29.28 9.83
N LYS A 334 91.61 28.61 8.67
CA LYS A 334 92.73 28.41 7.75
C LYS A 334 93.19 29.71 7.07
N PHE A 335 92.27 30.59 6.74
CA PHE A 335 92.55 31.91 6.16
C PHE A 335 93.26 32.82 7.18
N ALA A 336 92.85 32.81 8.45
CA ALA A 336 93.49 33.59 9.50
C ALA A 336 94.92 33.10 9.83
N SER A 337 95.21 31.81 9.63
CA SER A 337 96.49 31.20 10.01
C SER A 337 97.49 31.06 8.86
N ASN A 338 97.05 31.05 7.60
CA ASN A 338 97.90 30.79 6.44
C ASN A 338 98.18 32.04 5.59
N LYS A 339 99.35 32.67 5.79
CA LYS A 339 99.79 33.87 5.03
C LYS A 339 99.88 33.65 3.51
N LYS A 340 100.18 32.43 3.05
CA LYS A 340 100.23 32.12 1.60
C LYS A 340 98.85 32.23 0.93
N LEU A 341 97.81 31.83 1.65
CA LEU A 341 96.44 31.86 1.16
C LEU A 341 95.92 33.30 1.01
N GLN A 342 96.39 34.21 1.88
CA GLN A 342 96.09 35.65 1.80
C GLN A 342 96.78 36.30 0.58
N ASP A 343 98.05 35.97 0.33
CA ASP A 343 98.78 36.44 -0.84
C ASP A 343 98.19 35.89 -2.15
N ASP A 344 97.75 34.63 -2.17
CA ASP A 344 97.12 34.00 -3.33
C ASP A 344 95.74 34.59 -3.63
N ILE A 345 94.97 35.02 -2.61
CA ILE A 345 93.71 35.76 -2.79
C ILE A 345 93.97 37.16 -3.37
N ILE A 346 95.01 37.87 -2.93
CA ILE A 346 95.37 39.17 -3.50
C ILE A 346 95.78 39.01 -4.97
N LYS A 347 96.56 37.98 -5.31
CA LYS A 347 96.90 37.65 -6.71
C LYS A 347 95.69 37.29 -7.54
N SER A 348 94.74 36.52 -7.00
CA SER A 348 93.48 36.18 -7.65
C SER A 348 92.63 37.43 -7.91
N ALA A 349 92.52 38.35 -6.95
CA ALA A 349 91.79 39.61 -7.14
C ALA A 349 92.43 40.50 -8.21
N ILE A 350 93.77 40.48 -8.34
CA ILE A 350 94.49 41.18 -9.41
C ILE A 350 94.18 40.56 -10.79
N SER A 351 94.11 39.23 -10.88
CA SER A 351 93.80 38.51 -12.12
C SER A 351 92.32 38.57 -12.50
N GLU A 352 91.42 38.75 -11.54
CA GLU A 352 89.99 38.94 -11.79
C GLU A 352 89.69 40.30 -12.45
N ILE A 353 90.48 41.34 -12.13
CA ILE A 353 90.46 42.63 -12.83
C ILE A 353 90.94 42.48 -14.28
N GLU A 354 91.77 41.47 -14.57
CA GLU A 354 92.30 41.14 -15.91
C GLU A 354 91.37 40.20 -16.72
N GLN A 355 90.17 39.88 -16.23
CA GLN A 355 89.17 38.98 -16.83
C GLN A 355 89.59 37.49 -16.94
N ASP A 356 90.54 37.01 -16.14
CA ASP A 356 90.89 35.58 -16.07
C ASP A 356 90.35 34.95 -14.78
N TYR A 357 89.26 34.18 -14.90
CA TYR A 357 88.50 33.61 -13.77
C TYR A 357 89.02 32.23 -13.31
N SER A 358 90.21 31.83 -13.76
CA SER A 358 90.56 30.42 -13.86
C SER A 358 91.04 29.76 -12.56
N ASN A 359 91.20 30.48 -11.43
CA ASN A 359 91.49 29.86 -10.13
C ASN A 359 91.16 30.80 -8.96
N GLU A 360 89.90 30.80 -8.50
CA GLU A 360 89.54 31.46 -7.26
C GLU A 360 89.94 30.58 -6.05
N PRO A 361 90.92 31.00 -5.22
CA PRO A 361 91.49 30.17 -4.16
C PRO A 361 90.46 29.75 -3.10
N VAL A 362 89.45 30.57 -2.84
CA VAL A 362 88.31 30.27 -1.95
C VAL A 362 87.52 29.06 -2.48
N THR A 363 87.18 29.08 -3.76
CA THR A 363 86.35 28.05 -4.40
C THR A 363 87.13 26.73 -4.52
N THR A 364 88.42 26.77 -4.85
CA THR A 364 89.28 25.57 -4.81
C THR A 364 89.48 25.00 -3.40
N THR A 365 89.60 25.83 -2.36
CA THR A 365 89.75 25.32 -0.98
C THR A 365 88.46 24.71 -0.45
N ILE A 366 87.31 25.31 -0.76
CA ILE A 366 85.98 24.76 -0.43
C ILE A 366 85.72 23.46 -1.19
N ILE A 367 86.03 23.39 -2.49
CA ILE A 367 85.85 22.16 -3.28
C ILE A 367 86.76 21.04 -2.77
N ASN A 368 87.99 21.36 -2.37
CA ASN A 368 88.90 20.36 -1.80
C ASN A 368 88.44 19.88 -0.41
N THR A 369 87.95 20.76 0.47
CA THR A 369 87.37 20.32 1.76
C THR A 369 86.09 19.52 1.57
N LEU A 370 85.23 19.85 0.59
CA LEU A 370 84.06 19.03 0.25
C LEU A 370 84.46 17.66 -0.33
N LYS A 371 85.50 17.59 -1.17
CA LYS A 371 86.07 16.32 -1.65
C LYS A 371 86.70 15.49 -0.53
N ASP A 372 87.32 16.14 0.45
CA ASP A 372 87.88 15.48 1.63
C ASP A 372 86.78 14.99 2.60
N ILE A 373 85.65 15.69 2.68
CA ILE A 373 84.43 15.23 3.36
C ILE A 373 83.84 14.02 2.63
N GLN A 374 83.73 14.06 1.30
CA GLN A 374 83.24 12.94 0.49
C GLN A 374 84.12 11.69 0.58
N ASN A 375 85.44 11.86 0.77
CA ASN A 375 86.42 10.77 0.88
C ASN A 375 86.74 10.33 2.31
N ASN A 376 85.98 10.76 3.32
CA ASN A 376 86.14 10.39 4.74
C ASN A 376 87.49 10.78 5.39
N LYS A 377 88.15 11.87 4.95
CA LYS A 377 89.49 12.27 5.41
C LYS A 377 89.55 13.57 6.22
N SER A 378 88.43 14.27 6.38
CA SER A 378 88.37 15.56 7.08
C SER A 378 88.00 15.40 8.58
N PRO A 379 88.64 16.17 9.50
CA PRO A 379 88.27 16.18 10.93
C PRO A 379 86.87 16.77 11.20
N ILE A 380 86.26 17.44 10.21
CA ILE A 380 84.88 17.98 10.26
C ILE A 380 83.85 16.84 10.29
N ILE A 381 84.21 15.67 9.74
CA ILE A 381 83.33 14.51 9.62
C ILE A 381 82.93 13.96 10.98
N ALA A 382 83.82 13.92 11.97
CA ALA A 382 83.49 13.42 13.30
C ALA A 382 82.41 14.26 14.01
N LYS A 383 82.35 15.57 13.74
CA LYS A 383 81.29 16.46 14.25
C LYS A 383 79.99 16.32 13.46
N LEU A 384 80.08 16.23 12.13
CA LEU A 384 78.92 15.97 11.27
C LEU A 384 78.30 14.60 11.56
N GLU A 385 79.10 13.55 11.74
CA GLU A 385 78.64 12.22 12.14
C GLU A 385 77.96 12.23 13.51
N SER A 386 78.42 13.03 14.47
CA SER A 386 77.72 13.21 15.75
C SER A 386 76.35 13.85 15.54
N SER A 387 76.25 14.92 14.74
CA SER A 387 74.98 15.60 14.45
C SER A 387 74.01 14.71 13.64
N ILE A 388 74.53 13.96 12.67
CA ILE A 388 73.78 12.95 11.91
C ILE A 388 73.20 11.91 12.87
N ASN A 389 74.05 11.33 13.72
CA ASN A 389 73.63 10.29 14.66
C ASN A 389 72.60 10.81 15.66
N ASP A 390 72.71 12.06 16.11
CA ASP A 390 71.76 12.63 17.07
C ASP A 390 70.40 12.92 16.42
N LYS A 391 70.39 13.50 15.21
CA LYS A 391 69.14 13.76 14.44
C LYS A 391 68.48 12.47 13.94
N GLU A 392 69.27 11.48 13.54
CA GLU A 392 68.76 10.16 13.15
C GLU A 392 68.17 9.42 14.36
N LYS A 393 68.82 9.47 15.53
CA LYS A 393 68.25 8.94 16.78
C LYS A 393 66.95 9.65 17.16
N GLU A 394 66.84 10.95 16.94
CA GLU A 394 65.61 11.71 17.17
C GLU A 394 64.47 11.29 16.22
N LEU A 395 64.78 11.09 14.93
CA LEU A 395 63.84 10.57 13.94
C LEU A 395 63.37 9.15 14.30
N ILE A 396 64.31 8.27 14.65
CA ILE A 396 64.00 6.90 15.06
C ILE A 396 63.15 6.90 16.35
N ARG A 397 63.44 7.79 17.31
CA ARG A 397 62.63 7.91 18.53
C ARG A 397 61.21 8.44 18.30
N SER A 398 60.99 9.22 17.24
CA SER A 398 59.68 9.82 16.93
C SER A 398 58.81 8.95 16.01
N CYS A 399 59.43 8.04 15.23
CA CYS A 399 58.73 7.21 14.26
C CYS A 399 58.77 5.71 14.55
N THR A 400 59.58 5.27 15.52
CA THR A 400 59.73 3.86 15.89
C THR A 400 59.45 3.62 17.38
N ILE A 401 59.33 2.34 17.74
CA ILE A 401 59.06 1.91 19.11
C ILE A 401 60.37 1.93 19.89
N ARG A 402 60.34 2.46 21.11
CA ARG A 402 61.53 2.53 21.97
C ARG A 402 61.82 1.16 22.59
N THR A 403 63.09 0.83 22.77
CA THR A 403 63.51 -0.41 23.44
C THR A 403 62.96 -0.51 24.87
N GLU A 404 62.85 0.61 25.57
CA GLU A 404 62.23 0.72 26.91
C GLU A 404 60.72 0.39 26.89
N GLU A 405 60.01 0.81 25.84
CA GLU A 405 58.59 0.49 25.63
C GLU A 405 58.42 -1.02 25.34
N VAL A 406 59.33 -1.63 24.58
CA VAL A 406 59.34 -3.08 24.33
C VAL A 406 59.59 -3.88 25.61
N GLU A 407 60.53 -3.45 26.45
CA GLU A 407 60.81 -4.13 27.73
C GLU A 407 59.64 -4.05 28.71
N THR A 408 58.92 -2.93 28.75
CA THR A 408 57.71 -2.78 29.58
C THR A 408 56.56 -3.64 29.05
N ILE A 409 56.38 -3.73 27.73
CA ILE A 409 55.41 -4.64 27.09
C ILE A 409 55.78 -6.10 27.39
N ALA A 410 57.06 -6.48 27.30
CA ALA A 410 57.52 -7.83 27.61
C ALA A 410 57.31 -8.21 29.09
N LYS A 411 57.48 -7.26 30.02
CA LYS A 411 57.14 -7.45 31.44
C LYS A 411 55.64 -7.67 31.65
N LEU A 412 54.80 -6.87 31.00
CA LEU A 412 53.34 -7.01 31.04
C LEU A 412 52.87 -8.33 30.39
N LYS A 413 53.47 -8.73 29.27
CA LYS A 413 53.22 -10.02 28.60
C LYS A 413 53.50 -11.21 29.53
N ARG A 414 54.62 -11.18 30.27
CA ARG A 414 54.98 -12.22 31.27
C ARG A 414 54.00 -12.27 32.44
N ALA A 415 53.42 -11.14 32.83
CA ALA A 415 52.37 -11.09 33.84
C ALA A 415 51.03 -11.68 33.35
N CYS A 416 50.80 -11.71 32.02
CA CYS A 416 49.56 -12.18 31.39
C CYS A 416 49.61 -13.61 30.84
N SER A 417 50.80 -14.20 30.68
CA SER A 417 50.95 -15.50 30.03
C SER A 417 50.42 -16.64 30.90
N ALA A 418 49.40 -17.36 30.43
CA ALA A 418 49.01 -18.64 31.01
C ALA A 418 49.98 -19.76 30.59
N LYS A 419 49.98 -20.89 31.32
CA LYS A 419 50.88 -22.05 31.16
C LYS A 419 50.94 -22.70 29.76
N TYR A 420 50.13 -22.24 28.80
CA TYR A 420 49.98 -22.81 27.46
C TYR A 420 49.90 -21.76 26.33
N GLY A 421 50.66 -20.66 26.44
CA GLY A 421 50.84 -19.71 25.33
C GLY A 421 49.65 -18.77 25.04
N ASP A 422 48.50 -18.98 25.68
CA ASP A 422 47.39 -18.03 25.63
C ASP A 422 47.64 -16.84 26.56
N ILE A 423 47.61 -15.64 25.97
CA ILE A 423 47.73 -14.36 26.66
C ILE A 423 46.31 -13.92 27.06
N ASP A 424 46.07 -13.79 28.37
CA ASP A 424 44.75 -13.39 28.87
C ASP A 424 44.84 -12.06 29.64
N VAL A 425 44.55 -10.97 28.93
CA VAL A 425 44.59 -9.59 29.42
C VAL A 425 43.55 -9.34 30.55
N THR A 426 42.54 -10.21 30.71
CA THR A 426 41.53 -10.06 31.76
C THR A 426 42.05 -10.30 33.19
N LYS A 427 43.27 -10.85 33.32
CA LYS A 427 43.94 -11.13 34.60
C LYS A 427 44.80 -9.99 35.12
N LEU A 428 45.00 -8.93 34.35
CA LEU A 428 45.76 -7.75 34.76
C LEU A 428 44.97 -6.89 35.77
N PRO A 429 45.64 -6.32 36.79
CA PRO A 429 45.04 -5.31 37.65
C PRO A 429 44.69 -4.05 36.86
N ALA A 430 43.63 -3.33 37.30
CA ALA A 430 43.05 -2.20 36.56
C ALA A 430 44.05 -1.09 36.19
N ASP A 431 45.07 -0.87 37.01
CA ASP A 431 46.10 0.15 36.78
C ASP A 431 47.12 -0.28 35.71
N GLU A 432 47.45 -1.56 35.63
CA GLU A 432 48.35 -2.10 34.59
C GLU A 432 47.62 -2.22 33.24
N PHE A 433 46.32 -2.55 33.28
CA PHE A 433 45.47 -2.55 32.09
C PHE A 433 45.36 -1.14 31.46
N LYS A 434 45.17 -0.10 32.29
CA LYS A 434 45.18 1.30 31.80
C LYS A 434 46.52 1.70 31.22
N LYS A 435 47.64 1.29 31.85
CA LYS A 435 48.99 1.54 31.32
C LYS A 435 49.20 0.86 29.97
N LEU A 436 48.75 -0.39 29.82
CA LEU A 436 48.79 -1.12 28.55
C LEU A 436 47.96 -0.42 27.47
N GLN A 437 46.76 0.06 27.82
CA GLN A 437 45.89 0.78 26.88
C GLN A 437 46.51 2.11 26.43
N MET A 438 47.10 2.88 27.35
CA MET A 438 47.82 4.11 27.00
C MET A 438 49.05 3.82 26.14
N LEU A 439 49.80 2.74 26.41
CA LEU A 439 50.91 2.31 25.57
C LEU A 439 50.44 1.89 24.16
N TYR A 440 49.34 1.15 24.08
CA TYR A 440 48.70 0.76 22.82
C TYR A 440 48.32 2.00 22.00
N ASP A 441 47.62 2.97 22.60
CA ASP A 441 47.19 4.19 21.91
C ASP A 441 48.38 5.07 21.47
N ASN A 442 49.42 5.17 22.31
CA ASN A 442 50.62 5.95 22.01
C ASN A 442 51.47 5.33 20.90
N ILE A 443 51.63 4.00 20.90
CA ILE A 443 52.42 3.30 19.87
C ILE A 443 51.67 3.31 18.54
N HIS A 444 50.37 3.02 18.54
CA HIS A 444 49.58 3.03 17.31
C HIS A 444 49.42 4.43 16.73
N SER A 445 49.23 5.47 17.55
CA SER A 445 49.23 6.87 17.05
C SER A 445 50.59 7.27 16.48
N ARG A 446 51.71 6.85 17.10
CA ARG A 446 53.07 7.12 16.59
C ARG A 446 53.32 6.44 15.25
N LEU A 447 52.83 5.21 15.08
CA LEU A 447 52.94 4.42 13.84
C LEU A 447 51.90 4.79 12.78
N GLY A 448 50.93 5.67 13.08
CA GLY A 448 49.89 6.08 12.13
C GLY A 448 48.77 5.04 11.93
N MET A 449 48.54 4.17 12.91
CA MET A 449 47.53 3.11 12.88
C MET A 449 46.28 3.54 13.68
N PRO A 450 45.10 3.74 13.06
CA PRO A 450 43.94 4.38 13.70
C PRO A 450 43.03 3.42 14.50
N PHE A 451 43.57 2.35 15.09
CA PHE A 451 42.74 1.32 15.77
C PHE A 451 42.05 1.81 17.04
N SER A 452 42.54 2.88 17.67
CA SER A 452 42.01 3.40 18.94
C SER A 452 40.69 4.16 18.79
N LYS A 453 40.41 4.75 17.62
CA LYS A 453 39.18 5.52 17.34
C LYS A 453 37.94 4.66 17.02
N LEU A 454 38.11 3.35 16.90
CA LEU A 454 37.02 2.42 16.54
C LEU A 454 36.00 2.20 17.67
N TYR A 455 36.36 2.55 18.91
CA TYR A 455 35.51 2.32 20.07
C TYR A 455 34.54 3.47 20.38
N ASP A 456 34.64 4.59 19.66
CA ASP A 456 33.85 5.81 19.92
C ASP A 456 32.49 5.83 19.20
N ILE A 457 32.14 4.77 18.46
CA ILE A 457 30.83 4.63 17.81
C ILE A 457 29.81 4.21 18.88
N LEU A 458 29.38 5.15 19.72
CA LEU A 458 28.24 4.96 20.62
C LEU A 458 26.97 5.51 19.97
N PRO A 459 25.98 4.67 19.62
CA PRO A 459 24.62 5.15 19.50
C PRO A 459 24.08 5.43 20.91
N SER A 460 23.53 6.63 21.10
CA SER A 460 22.73 7.00 22.26
C SER A 460 21.42 6.19 22.25
N ILE A 461 21.46 4.96 22.76
CA ILE A 461 20.27 4.13 22.89
C ILE A 461 19.41 4.70 24.03
N ASN A 462 18.31 5.36 23.67
CA ASN A 462 17.31 5.83 24.63
C ASN A 462 16.48 4.62 25.12
N ILE A 463 16.45 4.43 26.43
CA ILE A 463 16.05 3.17 27.07
C ILE A 463 14.55 3.20 27.33
N GLN A 464 13.81 2.35 26.61
CA GLN A 464 12.61 1.70 27.16
C GLN A 464 12.49 0.23 26.78
N THR A 465 13.22 -0.25 25.76
CA THR A 465 13.22 -1.67 25.41
C THR A 465 14.62 -2.18 25.11
N LYS A 466 15.03 -3.19 25.89
CA LYS A 466 16.20 -4.09 25.73
C LYS A 466 17.47 -3.70 26.48
N LEU A 467 17.43 -3.84 27.81
CA LEU A 467 18.61 -4.03 28.66
C LEU A 467 19.53 -5.17 28.11
N ASN A 468 18.94 -6.24 27.57
CA ASN A 468 19.69 -7.39 27.05
C ASN A 468 20.58 -7.03 25.85
N ALA A 469 20.10 -6.19 24.93
CA ALA A 469 20.88 -5.78 23.76
C ALA A 469 22.06 -4.88 24.15
N LYS A 470 21.89 -4.06 25.21
CA LYS A 470 22.97 -3.25 25.77
C LYS A 470 24.05 -4.13 26.42
N VAL A 471 23.66 -5.13 27.20
CA VAL A 471 24.60 -6.08 27.84
C VAL A 471 25.36 -6.89 26.78
N GLU A 472 24.67 -7.36 25.74
CA GLU A 472 25.31 -8.09 24.64
C GLU A 472 26.32 -7.22 23.88
N TYR A 473 25.98 -5.95 23.61
CA TYR A 473 26.89 -4.99 22.98
C TYR A 473 28.12 -4.70 23.85
N GLU A 474 27.94 -4.44 25.15
CA GLU A 474 29.04 -4.20 26.08
C GLU A 474 30.00 -5.41 26.16
N ASN A 475 29.46 -6.63 26.09
CA ASN A 475 30.26 -7.85 26.03
C ASN A 475 31.04 -7.97 24.70
N ILE A 476 30.43 -7.67 23.56
CA ILE A 476 31.13 -7.66 22.25
C ILE A 476 32.26 -6.63 22.26
N LEU A 477 31.99 -5.41 22.73
CA LEU A 477 33.00 -4.35 22.83
C LEU A 477 34.18 -4.78 23.70
N ARG A 478 33.90 -5.44 24.83
CA ARG A 478 34.94 -5.98 25.72
C ARG A 478 35.76 -7.08 25.04
N ASN A 479 35.12 -7.99 24.33
CA ASN A 479 35.79 -9.07 23.61
C ASN A 479 36.68 -8.55 22.47
N VAL A 480 36.22 -7.57 21.70
CA VAL A 480 37.02 -6.93 20.63
C VAL A 480 38.22 -6.20 21.22
N LYS A 481 38.03 -5.43 22.31
CA LYS A 481 39.13 -4.77 23.03
C LYS A 481 40.18 -5.77 23.52
N ASN A 482 39.75 -6.85 24.15
CA ASN A 482 40.64 -7.90 24.63
C ASN A 482 41.39 -8.57 23.47
N SER A 483 40.71 -8.84 22.34
CA SER A 483 41.34 -9.43 21.17
C SER A 483 42.43 -8.52 20.58
N HIS A 484 42.17 -7.22 20.45
CA HIS A 484 43.16 -6.27 19.93
C HIS A 484 44.38 -6.15 20.86
N LEU A 485 44.16 -6.10 22.17
CA LEU A 485 45.25 -6.06 23.16
C LEU A 485 46.04 -7.37 23.21
N ASN A 486 45.38 -8.52 23.06
CA ASN A 486 46.05 -9.82 22.95
C ASN A 486 46.93 -9.89 21.70
N THR A 487 46.41 -9.47 20.54
CA THR A 487 47.19 -9.41 19.29
C THR A 487 48.38 -8.47 19.43
N PHE A 488 48.20 -7.30 20.06
CA PHE A 488 49.28 -6.38 20.36
C PHE A 488 50.35 -7.00 21.26
N LEU A 489 49.96 -7.70 22.33
CA LEU A 489 50.93 -8.40 23.20
C LEU A 489 51.58 -9.60 22.52
N SER A 490 50.96 -10.18 21.48
CA SER A 490 51.54 -11.29 20.72
C SER A 490 52.60 -10.83 19.72
N SER A 491 52.51 -9.59 19.21
CA SER A 491 53.43 -9.05 18.20
C SER A 491 54.78 -8.57 18.75
N PHE A 492 54.92 -8.47 20.08
CA PHE A 492 56.17 -8.25 20.82
C PHE A 492 56.49 -9.50 21.62
#